data_AF-B3VMI0-F1
#
_entry.id   AF-B3VMI0-F1
#
_cell.length_a   1.000
_cell.length_b   1.000
_cell.length_c   1.000
_cell.angle_alpha   90.00
_cell.angle_beta   90.00
_cell.angle_gamma   90.00
#
_symmetry.space_group_name_H-M   'P 1'
#
loop_
_entity.id
_entity.type
_entity.pdbx_description
1 polymer ?
#
loop_
_entity_poly.entity_id
_entity_poly.type
_entity_poly.pdbx_seq_one_letter_code
_entity_poly.pdbx_strand_id
1 'polypeptide(L)'
;LYFTMLNSNKKSLTLDTKKPEGKEVLEKLIRESDVLVENFAPGALDRMGFSWERIQELNPRMILASVKGFEGHHYEDLKVYEDVAQCAGGAASTTGFWDGPPTVSGAALGDSNTGMHLAIGILTALMGRQKTGRGQKVSASMQDAVLNLTRVKLRDQ
;
A
#
# COMPACT_ATOMS: atom_id res chain seq x y z
N LEU A 1 14.87 10.94 13.59
CA LEU A 1 14.16 11.75 12.57
C LEU A 1 13.17 10.96 11.73
N TYR A 2 13.47 9.71 11.32
CA TYR A 2 12.61 8.96 10.38
C TYR A 2 11.12 8.92 10.78
N PHE A 3 10.81 8.53 12.02
CA PHE A 3 9.43 8.51 12.53
C PHE A 3 8.77 9.90 12.49
N THR A 4 9.45 10.94 12.99
CA THR A 4 8.88 12.30 13.12
C THR A 4 8.62 12.95 11.76
N MET A 5 9.44 12.64 10.75
CA MET A 5 9.26 13.14 9.38
C MET A 5 8.09 12.48 8.64
N LEU A 6 7.74 11.22 8.96
CA LEU A 6 6.66 10.48 8.28
C LEU A 6 5.33 10.43 9.04
N ASN A 7 5.27 10.96 10.26
CA ASN A 7 4.08 10.83 11.12
C ASN A 7 3.58 12.16 11.71
N SER A 8 3.96 13.28 11.11
CA SER A 8 3.34 14.57 11.42
C SER A 8 1.83 14.55 11.11
N ASN A 9 1.05 15.36 11.83
CA ASN A 9 -0.42 15.48 11.72
C ASN A 9 -1.23 14.22 12.08
N LYS A 10 -0.61 13.19 12.68
CA LYS A 10 -1.28 11.97 13.15
C LYS A 10 -1.46 11.98 14.66
N LYS A 11 -2.54 11.35 15.14
CA LYS A 11 -2.71 10.93 16.54
C LYS A 11 -2.27 9.47 16.67
N SER A 12 -1.82 9.07 17.85
CA SER A 12 -1.37 7.70 18.11
C SER A 12 -2.26 7.02 19.15
N LEU A 13 -2.63 5.76 18.87
CA LEU A 13 -3.32 4.86 19.78
C LEU A 13 -2.61 3.52 19.74
N THR A 14 -2.18 3.02 20.89
CA THR A 14 -1.66 1.65 21.02
C THR A 14 -2.82 0.67 21.14
N LEU A 15 -2.87 -0.34 20.28
CA LEU A 15 -3.96 -1.31 20.24
C LEU A 15 -3.41 -2.72 20.00
N ASP A 16 -3.76 -3.67 20.87
CA ASP A 16 -3.42 -5.08 20.71
C ASP A 16 -4.61 -5.85 20.12
N THR A 17 -4.61 -6.00 18.80
CA THR A 17 -5.68 -6.69 18.05
C THR A 17 -5.65 -8.21 18.18
N LYS A 18 -4.70 -8.79 18.94
CA LYS A 18 -4.73 -10.22 19.30
C LYS A 18 -5.73 -10.49 20.42
N LYS A 19 -6.09 -9.47 21.20
CA LYS A 19 -7.06 -9.56 22.28
C LYS A 19 -8.48 -9.25 21.78
N PRO A 20 -9.53 -9.91 22.30
CA PRO A 20 -10.91 -9.63 21.93
C PRO A 20 -11.30 -8.16 22.06
N GLU A 21 -10.92 -7.51 23.16
CA GLU A 21 -11.21 -6.09 23.43
C GLU A 21 -10.52 -5.17 22.42
N GLY A 22 -9.33 -5.56 21.95
CA GLY A 22 -8.62 -4.83 20.91
C GLY A 22 -9.33 -4.92 19.55
N LYS A 23 -9.92 -6.09 19.24
CA LYS A 23 -10.74 -6.26 18.05
C LYS A 23 -12.02 -5.42 18.12
N GLU A 24 -12.69 -5.37 19.27
CA GLU A 24 -13.88 -4.54 19.46
C GLU A 24 -13.60 -3.05 19.21
N VAL A 25 -12.46 -2.53 19.67
CA VAL A 25 -12.05 -1.16 19.39
C VAL A 25 -11.81 -0.94 17.90
N LEU A 26 -11.13 -1.88 17.22
CA LEU A 26 -10.90 -1.77 15.78
C LEU A 26 -12.20 -1.84 14.98
N GLU A 27 -13.17 -2.68 15.37
CA GLU A 27 -14.50 -2.71 14.75
C GLU A 27 -15.21 -1.35 14.89
N LYS A 28 -15.15 -0.72 16.07
CA LYS A 28 -15.72 0.62 16.28
C LYS A 28 -15.04 1.66 15.39
N LEU A 29 -13.70 1.62 15.28
CA LEU A 29 -12.97 2.51 14.39
C LEU A 29 -13.36 2.29 12.92
N ILE A 30 -13.53 1.05 12.47
CA ILE A 30 -13.96 0.72 11.11
C ILE A 30 -15.37 1.25 10.81
N ARG A 31 -16.30 1.17 11.76
CA ARG A 31 -17.67 1.69 11.59
C ARG A 31 -17.70 3.21 11.34
N GLU A 32 -16.80 3.94 11.98
CA GLU A 32 -16.76 5.42 11.94
C GLU A 32 -15.76 5.98 10.91
N SER A 33 -14.88 5.16 10.34
CA SER A 33 -13.83 5.62 9.44
C SER A 33 -14.25 5.57 7.97
N ASP A 34 -13.67 6.46 7.16
CA ASP A 34 -13.86 6.47 5.72
C ASP A 34 -12.88 5.56 4.97
N VAL A 35 -11.65 5.48 5.47
CA VAL A 35 -10.52 4.80 4.83
C VAL A 35 -9.72 4.06 5.88
N LEU A 36 -9.45 2.78 5.64
CA LEU A 36 -8.49 1.98 6.37
C LEU A 36 -7.27 1.75 5.47
N VAL A 37 -6.08 2.16 5.92
CA VAL A 37 -4.83 2.01 5.16
C VAL A 37 -3.94 1.00 5.86
N GLU A 38 -3.40 0.03 5.11
CA GLU A 38 -2.45 -0.95 5.64
C GLU A 38 -1.33 -1.28 4.64
N ASN A 39 -0.18 -1.67 5.18
CA ASN A 39 0.97 -2.16 4.42
C ASN A 39 1.58 -3.40 5.10
N PHE A 40 0.74 -4.23 5.72
CA PHE A 40 1.20 -5.46 6.35
C PHE A 40 1.54 -6.52 5.30
N ALA A 41 2.27 -7.54 5.75
CA ALA A 41 2.51 -8.73 4.93
C ALA A 41 1.19 -9.33 4.40
N PRO A 42 1.21 -9.95 3.21
CA PRO A 42 0.05 -10.61 2.63
C PRO A 42 -0.75 -11.47 3.64
N GLY A 43 -2.08 -11.30 3.61
CA GLY A 43 -3.03 -11.99 4.48
C GLY A 43 -2.97 -11.62 5.98
N ALA A 44 -2.16 -10.64 6.39
CA ALA A 44 -2.05 -10.30 7.82
C ALA A 44 -3.37 -9.75 8.40
N LEU A 45 -4.04 -8.85 7.68
CA LEU A 45 -5.32 -8.29 8.11
C LEU A 45 -6.42 -9.36 8.20
N ASP A 46 -6.43 -10.29 7.24
CA ASP A 46 -7.34 -11.44 7.24
C ASP A 46 -7.08 -12.33 8.46
N ARG A 47 -5.81 -12.65 8.76
CA ARG A 47 -5.42 -13.41 9.96
C ARG A 47 -5.75 -12.69 11.28
N MET A 48 -5.84 -11.36 11.27
CA MET A 48 -6.33 -10.59 12.42
C MET A 48 -7.85 -10.71 12.61
N GLY A 49 -8.57 -11.23 11.62
CA GLY A 49 -10.03 -11.39 11.61
C GLY A 49 -10.77 -10.27 10.87
N PHE A 50 -10.07 -9.44 10.10
CA PHE A 50 -10.63 -8.29 9.39
C PHE A 50 -10.52 -8.48 7.89
N SER A 51 -11.15 -9.54 7.38
CA SER A 51 -11.28 -9.71 5.92
C SER A 51 -12.09 -8.57 5.32
N TRP A 52 -12.02 -8.46 4.00
CA TRP A 52 -12.79 -7.44 3.29
C TRP A 52 -14.29 -7.57 3.47
N GLU A 53 -14.77 -8.80 3.45
CA GLU A 53 -16.17 -9.15 3.65
C GLU A 53 -16.59 -8.68 5.04
N ARG A 54 -15.78 -8.97 6.07
CA ARG A 54 -16.01 -8.48 7.43
C ARG A 54 -16.01 -6.95 7.50
N ILE A 55 -15.06 -6.30 6.83
CA ILE A 55 -14.99 -4.83 6.79
C ILE A 55 -16.24 -4.24 6.12
N GLN A 56 -16.74 -4.84 5.04
CA GLN A 56 -17.96 -4.39 4.37
C GLN A 56 -19.22 -4.59 5.22
N GLU A 57 -19.32 -5.70 5.96
CA GLU A 57 -20.42 -5.92 6.92
C GLU A 57 -20.44 -4.83 7.99
N LEU A 58 -19.26 -4.44 8.49
CA LEU A 58 -19.12 -3.39 9.49
C LEU A 58 -19.44 -2.01 8.91
N ASN A 59 -18.97 -1.74 7.69
CA ASN A 59 -19.11 -0.46 7.01
C ASN A 59 -19.08 -0.62 5.47
N PRO A 60 -20.23 -0.61 4.77
CA PRO A 60 -20.29 -0.76 3.31
C PRO A 60 -19.73 0.45 2.54
N ARG A 61 -19.41 1.54 3.24
CA ARG A 61 -18.79 2.76 2.69
C ARG A 61 -17.26 2.77 2.84
N MET A 62 -16.67 1.75 3.49
CA MET A 62 -15.24 1.70 3.78
C MET A 62 -14.40 1.55 2.52
N ILE A 63 -13.34 2.36 2.42
CA ILE A 63 -12.25 2.12 1.45
C ILE A 63 -11.13 1.38 2.17
N LEU A 64 -10.80 0.17 1.71
CA LEU A 64 -9.63 -0.57 2.18
C LEU A 64 -8.49 -0.32 1.21
N ALA A 65 -7.44 0.35 1.68
CA ALA A 65 -6.28 0.73 0.88
C ALA A 65 -5.03 -0.03 1.32
N SER A 66 -4.37 -0.70 0.38
CA SER A 66 -3.28 -1.64 0.68
C SER A 66 -2.02 -1.32 -0.12
N VAL A 67 -0.87 -1.22 0.55
CA VAL A 67 0.43 -1.36 -0.12
C VAL A 67 0.83 -2.83 -0.12
N LYS A 68 1.31 -3.33 -1.26
CA LYS A 68 1.87 -4.68 -1.44
C LYS A 68 3.21 -4.62 -2.15
N GLY A 69 4.03 -5.66 -2.02
CA GLY A 69 5.26 -5.76 -2.81
C GLY A 69 4.95 -6.04 -4.28
N PHE A 70 4.12 -7.06 -4.50
CA PHE A 70 3.63 -7.55 -5.78
C PHE A 70 2.11 -7.76 -5.70
N GLU A 71 1.43 -7.77 -6.85
CA GLU A 71 -0.01 -8.01 -6.96
C GLU A 71 -0.33 -8.76 -8.27
N GLY A 72 -1.22 -9.75 -8.25
CA GLY A 72 -1.57 -10.57 -9.40
C GLY A 72 -0.45 -11.50 -9.90
N HIS A 73 0.50 -11.89 -9.05
CA HIS A 73 1.79 -12.48 -9.44
C HIS A 73 2.20 -13.66 -8.54
N HIS A 74 3.04 -14.58 -9.05
CA HIS A 74 3.60 -15.68 -8.24
C HIS A 74 4.57 -15.22 -7.14
N TYR A 75 4.82 -13.91 -7.02
CA TYR A 75 5.63 -13.28 -5.98
C TYR A 75 4.78 -12.53 -4.94
N GLU A 76 3.44 -12.65 -4.98
CA GLU A 76 2.53 -11.95 -4.06
C GLU A 76 2.87 -12.14 -2.59
N ASP A 77 3.37 -13.32 -2.20
CA ASP A 77 3.72 -13.65 -0.81
C ASP A 77 5.10 -13.12 -0.37
N LEU A 78 5.87 -12.50 -1.28
CA LEU A 78 7.19 -11.97 -0.94
C LEU A 78 7.10 -10.67 -0.16
N LYS A 79 7.98 -10.54 0.84
CA LYS A 79 8.23 -9.27 1.52
C LYS A 79 9.14 -8.42 0.64
N VAL A 80 8.71 -7.20 0.37
CA VAL A 80 9.45 -6.24 -0.45
C VAL A 80 9.71 -4.99 0.38
N TYR A 81 10.93 -4.48 0.25
CA TYR A 81 11.37 -3.19 0.76
C TYR A 81 11.87 -2.36 -0.43
N GLU A 82 12.10 -1.07 -0.20
CA GLU A 82 12.58 -0.06 -1.17
C GLU A 82 13.42 -0.63 -2.34
N ASP A 83 14.65 -1.07 -2.09
CA ASP A 83 15.58 -1.48 -3.15
C ASP A 83 15.13 -2.74 -3.91
N VAL A 84 14.41 -3.66 -3.24
CA VAL A 84 13.85 -4.85 -3.89
C VAL A 84 12.80 -4.44 -4.92
N ALA A 85 11.97 -3.45 -4.59
CA ALA A 85 10.99 -2.91 -5.53
C ALA A 85 11.67 -2.21 -6.70
N GLN A 86 12.75 -1.45 -6.46
CA GLN A 86 13.52 -0.81 -7.53
C GLN A 86 14.09 -1.84 -8.51
N CYS A 87 14.57 -2.97 -8.02
CA CYS A 87 15.02 -4.09 -8.83
C CYS A 87 13.86 -4.71 -9.61
N ALA A 88 12.73 -5.01 -8.94
CA ALA A 88 11.59 -5.67 -9.55
C ALA A 88 10.86 -4.81 -10.60
N GLY A 89 10.85 -3.48 -10.45
CA GLY A 89 10.20 -2.54 -11.37
C GLY A 89 11.10 -1.97 -12.47
N GLY A 90 12.32 -2.52 -12.62
CA GLY A 90 13.25 -2.18 -13.71
C GLY A 90 14.09 -0.90 -13.50
N ALA A 91 13.94 -0.20 -12.37
CA ALA A 91 14.70 1.02 -12.10
C ALA A 91 16.20 0.72 -11.91
N ALA A 92 16.53 -0.30 -11.12
CA ALA A 92 17.93 -0.67 -10.88
C ALA A 92 18.64 -1.12 -12.16
N SER A 93 17.93 -1.86 -13.03
CA SER A 93 18.45 -2.34 -14.33
C SER A 93 18.82 -1.20 -15.29
N THR A 94 18.16 -0.04 -15.17
CA THR A 94 18.28 1.07 -16.13
C THR A 94 18.93 2.32 -15.54
N THR A 95 19.54 2.17 -14.36
CA THR A 95 20.23 3.21 -13.61
C THR A 95 21.65 2.74 -13.29
N GLY A 96 22.64 3.60 -13.53
CA GLY A 96 24.06 3.29 -13.36
C GLY A 96 24.87 3.51 -14.64
N PHE A 97 26.07 2.93 -14.67
CA PHE A 97 26.96 2.94 -15.84
C PHE A 97 26.88 1.58 -16.56
N TRP A 98 27.15 1.55 -17.87
CA TRP A 98 27.02 0.35 -18.70
C TRP A 98 27.99 -0.79 -18.34
N ASP A 99 29.12 -0.44 -17.72
CA ASP A 99 30.16 -1.35 -17.22
C ASP A 99 30.11 -1.50 -15.68
N GLY A 100 29.06 -0.95 -15.05
CA GLY A 100 28.79 -1.05 -13.62
C GLY A 100 27.65 -2.01 -13.29
N PRO A 101 27.39 -2.23 -11.99
CA PRO A 101 26.24 -3.00 -11.55
C PRO A 101 24.92 -2.22 -11.73
N PRO A 102 23.77 -2.91 -11.73
CA PRO A 102 22.48 -2.28 -11.48
C PRO A 102 22.53 -1.39 -10.24
N THR A 103 22.08 -0.14 -10.36
CA THR A 103 22.25 0.87 -9.30
C THR A 103 20.90 1.37 -8.82
N VAL A 104 20.69 1.37 -7.51
CA VAL A 104 19.46 1.93 -6.91
C VAL A 104 19.50 3.46 -6.90
N SER A 105 18.33 4.07 -7.03
CA SER A 105 18.15 5.52 -6.83
C SER A 105 18.18 5.86 -5.34
N GLY A 106 18.77 7.01 -5.00
CA GLY A 106 18.65 7.57 -3.65
C GLY A 106 17.25 8.12 -3.34
N ALA A 107 16.41 8.32 -4.36
CA ALA A 107 14.99 8.63 -4.14
C ALA A 107 14.23 7.34 -3.79
N ALA A 108 13.24 7.45 -2.90
CA ALA A 108 12.42 6.33 -2.46
C ALA A 108 11.36 5.93 -3.50
N LEU A 109 11.82 5.32 -4.60
CA LEU A 109 11.00 4.88 -5.74
C LEU A 109 10.09 3.69 -5.40
N GLY A 110 10.44 2.89 -4.40
CA GLY A 110 9.67 1.75 -3.91
C GLY A 110 8.71 2.10 -2.77
N ASP A 111 9.12 2.92 -1.80
CA ASP A 111 8.34 3.21 -0.59
C ASP A 111 7.45 4.45 -0.78
N SER A 112 8.06 5.64 -0.82
CA SER A 112 7.32 6.91 -0.82
C SER A 112 6.51 7.09 -2.11
N ASN A 113 7.07 6.68 -3.25
CA ASN A 113 6.39 6.66 -4.53
C ASN A 113 5.12 5.78 -4.52
N THR A 114 5.19 4.59 -3.92
CA THR A 114 4.02 3.70 -3.79
C THR A 114 2.97 4.30 -2.88
N GLY A 115 3.38 4.96 -1.79
CA GLY A 115 2.48 5.73 -0.94
C GLY A 115 1.72 6.82 -1.71
N MET A 116 2.40 7.54 -2.63
CA MET A 116 1.77 8.55 -3.48
C MET A 116 0.81 7.94 -4.51
N HIS A 117 1.15 6.79 -5.11
CA HIS A 117 0.24 6.07 -6.00
C HIS A 117 -1.02 5.58 -5.26
N LEU A 118 -0.86 5.03 -4.05
CA LEU A 118 -1.99 4.62 -3.23
C LEU A 118 -2.86 5.82 -2.83
N ALA A 119 -2.27 6.97 -2.54
CA ALA A 119 -3.02 8.20 -2.25
C ALA A 119 -3.92 8.63 -3.44
N ILE A 120 -3.42 8.54 -4.67
CA ILE A 120 -4.23 8.78 -5.88
C ILE A 120 -5.40 7.79 -5.95
N GLY A 121 -5.14 6.52 -5.68
CA GLY A 121 -6.17 5.48 -5.63
C GLY A 121 -7.25 5.73 -4.56
N ILE A 122 -6.85 6.15 -3.36
CA ILE A 122 -7.76 6.52 -2.26
C ILE A 122 -8.66 7.69 -2.66
N LEU A 123 -8.08 8.77 -3.21
CA LEU A 123 -8.84 9.94 -3.66
C LEU A 123 -9.85 9.54 -4.76
N THR A 124 -9.42 8.70 -5.71
CA THR A 124 -10.28 8.19 -6.78
C THR A 124 -11.43 7.34 -6.20
N ALA A 125 -11.15 6.51 -5.20
CA ALA A 125 -12.18 5.72 -4.53
C ALA A 125 -13.17 6.57 -3.73
N LEU A 126 -12.70 7.65 -3.08
CA LEU A 126 -13.57 8.61 -2.42
C LEU A 126 -14.51 9.29 -3.43
N MET A 127 -14.00 9.69 -4.60
CA MET A 127 -14.82 10.24 -5.69
C MET A 127 -15.83 9.23 -6.23
N GLY A 128 -15.42 7.96 -6.44
CA GLY A 128 -16.32 6.88 -6.86
C GLY A 128 -17.46 6.66 -5.86
N ARG A 129 -17.13 6.64 -4.57
CA ARG A 129 -18.08 6.49 -3.47
C ARG A 129 -19.13 7.59 -3.40
N GLN A 130 -18.85 8.81 -3.86
CA GLN A 130 -19.85 9.88 -3.96
C GLN A 130 -20.99 9.54 -4.93
N LYS A 131 -20.70 8.73 -5.95
CA LYS A 131 -21.69 8.32 -6.96
C LYS A 131 -22.41 7.03 -6.59
N THR A 132 -21.68 6.07 -6.02
CA THR A 132 -22.21 4.73 -5.75
C THR A 132 -22.75 4.56 -4.33
N GLY A 133 -22.35 5.45 -3.42
CA GLY A 133 -22.60 5.29 -1.99
C GLY A 133 -21.79 4.15 -1.33
N ARG A 134 -20.96 3.41 -2.07
CA ARG A 134 -20.22 2.22 -1.59
C ARG A 134 -18.71 2.43 -1.65
N GLY A 135 -18.01 1.82 -0.70
CA GLY A 135 -16.56 1.73 -0.71
C GLY A 135 -16.03 0.61 -1.60
N GLN A 136 -14.71 0.48 -1.70
CA GLN A 136 -14.02 -0.52 -2.51
C GLN A 136 -12.63 -0.83 -1.95
N LYS A 137 -12.01 -1.92 -2.44
CA LYS A 137 -10.57 -2.14 -2.25
C LYS A 137 -9.78 -1.30 -3.24
N VAL A 138 -8.65 -0.79 -2.78
CA VAL A 138 -7.64 -0.17 -3.63
C VAL A 138 -6.28 -0.68 -3.18
N SER A 139 -5.44 -1.05 -4.14
CA SER A 139 -4.11 -1.55 -3.88
C SER A 139 -3.11 -0.85 -4.78
N ALA A 140 -1.87 -0.76 -4.30
CA ALA A 140 -0.71 -0.35 -5.07
C ALA A 140 0.43 -1.31 -4.75
N SER A 141 0.95 -1.98 -5.77
CA SER A 141 2.16 -2.78 -5.63
C SER A 141 3.40 -1.90 -5.78
N MET A 142 4.45 -2.19 -5.00
CA MET A 142 5.71 -1.45 -5.08
C MET A 142 6.38 -1.65 -6.44
N GLN A 143 6.26 -2.86 -7.02
CA GLN A 143 6.74 -3.13 -8.36
C GLN A 143 6.06 -2.23 -9.40
N ASP A 144 4.73 -2.14 -9.40
CA ASP A 144 3.99 -1.37 -10.40
C ASP A 144 4.23 0.14 -10.25
N ALA A 145 4.37 0.62 -9.02
CA ALA A 145 4.68 2.01 -8.76
C ALA A 145 6.05 2.41 -9.33
N VAL A 146 7.07 1.55 -9.16
CA VAL A 146 8.38 1.74 -9.79
C VAL A 146 8.26 1.65 -11.32
N LEU A 147 7.58 0.62 -11.81
CA LEU A 147 7.39 0.37 -13.25
C LEU A 147 6.73 1.57 -13.95
N ASN A 148 5.77 2.22 -13.29
CA ASN A 148 5.10 3.39 -13.83
C ASN A 148 6.06 4.57 -14.03
N LEU A 149 7.02 4.79 -13.12
CA LEU A 149 8.05 5.82 -13.27
C LEU A 149 9.14 5.43 -14.28
N THR A 150 9.36 4.13 -14.49
CA THR A 150 10.29 3.62 -15.51
C THR A 150 9.64 3.42 -16.88
N ARG A 151 8.38 3.84 -17.08
CA ARG A 151 7.63 3.73 -18.35
C ARG A 151 8.44 4.07 -19.60
N VAL A 152 9.27 5.13 -19.54
CA VAL A 152 10.10 5.55 -20.68
C VAL A 152 11.09 4.48 -21.13
N LYS A 153 11.53 3.60 -20.22
CA LYS A 153 12.48 2.52 -20.48
C LYS A 153 11.85 1.28 -21.12
N LEU A 154 10.52 1.21 -21.16
CA LEU A 154 9.76 0.12 -21.78
C LEU A 154 9.25 0.47 -23.18
N ARG A 155 9.30 1.75 -23.57
CA ARG A 155 8.71 2.23 -24.82
C ARG A 155 9.45 1.73 -26.05
N ASP A 156 10.78 1.64 -25.95
CA ASP A 156 11.68 1.44 -27.09
C ASP A 156 12.51 0.15 -26.96
N GLN A 157 11.97 -0.89 -26.28
CA GLN A 157 12.58 -2.23 -26.22
C GLN A 157 12.21 -3.10 -27.42
#